data_AF-A0A9D8I537-F1
#
_entry.id   AF-A0A9D8I537-F1
#
_cell.length_a   1.000
_cell.length_b   1.000
_cell.length_c   1.000
_cell.angle_alpha   90.00
_cell.angle_beta   90.00
_cell.angle_gamma   90.00
#
_symmetry.space_group_name_H-M   'P 1'
#
loop_
_entity.id
_entity.type
_entity.pdbx_description
1 polymer ?
#
loop_
_entity_poly.entity_id
_entity_poly.type
_entity_poly.pdbx_seq_one_letter_code
_entity_poly.pdbx_strand_id
1 'polypeptide(L)'
;MSTFTPMTVIKSRFGGSGREGDFAWMIEQPHHARTLFLFNDNEGEFLAHHHGGPHSCSKGGGNAGIRPYQCREPQRALGIPTGTYDPGIHYKGYSCLDAQVLGVLDLAFSKLDELLATGRYDAVAFSWDDRTKLGGRIFETAQPVRDHIVERILATAASH
;
A
#
# COMPACT_ATOMS: atom_id res chain seq x y z
N MET A 1 12.72 2.22 30.34
CA MET A 1 11.28 2.14 30.00
C MET A 1 11.14 2.68 28.59
N SER A 2 10.84 1.82 27.61
CA SER A 2 10.59 2.28 26.24
C SER A 2 9.17 2.86 26.21
N THR A 3 9.04 4.13 25.86
CA THR A 3 7.73 4.76 25.64
C THR A 3 7.13 4.19 24.37
N PHE A 4 6.02 3.47 24.50
CA PHE A 4 5.22 3.05 23.35
C PHE A 4 4.77 4.30 22.59
N THR A 5 5.31 4.50 21.38
CA THR A 5 4.88 5.59 20.49
C THR A 5 3.92 4.95 19.49
N PRO A 6 2.63 5.31 19.51
CA PRO A 6 1.66 4.70 18.61
C PRO A 6 2.01 4.98 17.15
N MET A 7 1.75 4.00 16.28
CA MET A 7 1.96 4.15 14.83
C MET A 7 1.17 5.35 14.27
N THR A 8 1.88 6.28 13.64
CA THR A 8 1.24 7.43 12.98
C THR A 8 0.65 7.01 11.63
N VAL A 9 -0.60 7.37 11.36
CA VAL A 9 -1.23 7.11 10.05
C VAL A 9 -1.30 8.40 9.23
N ILE A 10 -0.63 8.41 8.08
CA ILE A 10 -0.59 9.52 7.14
C ILE A 10 -1.56 9.25 5.99
N LYS A 11 -2.69 9.95 6.00
CA LYS A 11 -3.67 10.00 4.91
C LYS A 11 -3.17 10.95 3.82
N SER A 12 -2.32 10.46 2.94
CA SER A 12 -1.57 11.30 2.00
C SER A 12 -2.41 11.66 0.77
N ARG A 13 -2.77 12.95 0.64
CA ARG A 13 -3.55 13.46 -0.49
C ARG A 13 -2.62 13.97 -1.59
N PHE A 14 -2.70 13.38 -2.78
CA PHE A 14 -1.91 13.84 -3.92
C PHE A 14 -2.34 15.23 -4.40
N GLY A 15 -1.46 16.22 -4.23
CA GLY A 15 -1.68 17.61 -4.67
C GLY A 15 -0.87 18.03 -5.91
N GLY A 16 -0.08 17.10 -6.48
CA GLY A 16 0.86 17.37 -7.57
C GLY A 16 2.23 16.76 -7.30
N SER A 17 3.08 16.69 -8.32
CA SER A 17 4.42 16.11 -8.21
C SER A 17 5.39 16.99 -7.40
N GLY A 18 6.36 16.36 -6.75
CA GLY A 18 7.47 17.05 -6.08
C GLY A 18 7.09 17.78 -4.78
N ARG A 19 6.07 17.30 -4.06
CA ARG A 19 5.57 17.88 -2.80
C ARG A 19 4.90 16.82 -1.93
N GLU A 20 4.53 17.20 -0.71
CA GLU A 20 3.68 16.39 0.17
C GLU A 20 2.43 15.90 -0.57
N GLY A 21 2.13 14.60 -0.42
CA GLY A 21 1.12 13.92 -1.22
C GLY A 21 1.68 13.06 -2.36
N ASP A 22 2.86 13.39 -2.89
CA ASP A 22 3.54 12.59 -3.92
C ASP A 22 4.48 11.59 -3.25
N PHE A 23 4.15 10.30 -3.34
CA PHE A 23 4.94 9.23 -2.71
C PHE A 23 6.39 9.19 -3.21
N ALA A 24 6.63 9.46 -4.49
CA ALA A 24 7.97 9.44 -5.05
C ALA A 24 8.84 10.54 -4.43
N TRP A 25 8.24 11.68 -4.08
CA TRP A 25 8.92 12.77 -3.39
C TRP A 25 9.00 12.52 -1.88
N MET A 26 7.88 12.15 -1.24
CA MET A 26 7.78 11.93 0.21
C MET A 26 8.77 10.87 0.68
N ILE A 27 8.92 9.77 -0.06
CA ILE A 27 9.85 8.70 0.31
C ILE A 27 11.30 9.19 0.30
N GLU A 28 11.65 10.28 -0.36
CA GLU A 28 13.03 10.80 -0.34
C GLU A 28 13.29 11.78 0.83
N GLN A 29 12.26 12.17 1.57
CA GLN A 29 12.40 13.19 2.61
C GLN A 29 12.91 12.61 3.94
N PRO A 30 13.83 13.30 4.64
CA PRO A 30 14.37 12.84 5.93
C PRO A 30 13.31 12.60 7.00
N HIS A 31 12.27 13.43 7.07
CA HIS A 31 11.18 13.25 8.05
C HIS A 31 10.28 12.03 7.77
N HIS A 32 10.44 11.38 6.61
CA HIS A 32 9.78 10.13 6.25
C HIS A 32 10.73 8.93 6.26
N ALA A 33 11.91 9.05 6.88
CA ALA A 33 12.91 7.98 6.91
C ALA A 33 12.38 6.68 7.57
N ARG A 34 11.43 6.79 8.49
CA ARG A 34 10.77 5.69 9.22
C ARG A 34 9.31 5.46 8.82
N THR A 35 8.87 6.06 7.71
CA THR A 35 7.54 5.83 7.16
C THR A 35 7.54 4.63 6.21
N LEU A 36 6.62 3.68 6.41
CA LEU A 36 6.29 2.65 5.43
C LEU A 36 5.20 3.17 4.49
N PHE A 37 5.46 3.17 3.18
CA PHE A 37 4.51 3.65 2.18
C PHE A 37 3.72 2.50 1.56
N LEU A 38 2.40 2.56 1.68
CA LEU A 38 1.46 1.59 1.11
C LEU A 38 0.94 2.12 -0.23
N PHE A 39 1.49 1.60 -1.33
CA PHE A 39 1.08 2.01 -2.67
C PHE A 39 0.05 1.06 -3.25
N ASN A 40 -0.72 1.54 -4.23
CA ASN A 40 -1.72 0.71 -4.88
C ASN A 40 -1.00 -0.15 -5.91
N ASP A 41 -0.96 -1.46 -5.67
CA ASP A 41 -0.39 -2.39 -6.62
C ASP A 41 -1.47 -3.10 -7.43
N ASN A 42 -1.00 -3.83 -8.44
CA ASN A 42 -1.75 -4.87 -9.11
C ASN A 42 -1.43 -6.22 -8.50
N GLU A 43 -2.43 -7.10 -8.53
CA GLU A 43 -2.35 -8.45 -7.99
C GLU A 43 -1.16 -9.24 -8.53
N GLY A 44 -0.93 -9.19 -9.85
CA GLY A 44 0.15 -9.95 -10.49
C GLY A 44 1.54 -9.60 -9.97
N GLU A 45 1.90 -8.31 -9.94
CA GLU A 45 3.19 -7.87 -9.39
C GLU A 45 3.32 -8.14 -7.88
N PHE A 46 2.23 -7.97 -7.12
CA PHE A 46 2.22 -8.26 -5.69
C PHE A 46 2.47 -9.75 -5.41
N LEU A 47 1.73 -10.64 -6.09
CA LEU A 47 1.89 -12.08 -5.93
C LEU A 47 3.26 -12.55 -6.42
N ALA A 48 3.75 -12.02 -7.55
CA ALA A 48 5.10 -12.31 -8.02
C ALA A 48 6.16 -11.92 -6.96
N HIS A 49 5.97 -10.78 -6.29
CA HIS A 49 6.88 -10.33 -5.24
C HIS A 49 6.88 -11.25 -4.00
N HIS A 50 5.71 -11.73 -3.56
CA HIS A 50 5.60 -12.44 -2.29
C HIS A 50 5.55 -13.98 -2.40
N HIS A 51 5.29 -14.54 -3.59
CA HIS A 51 5.30 -15.99 -3.83
C HIS A 51 6.62 -16.49 -4.45
N GLY A 52 7.65 -15.66 -4.52
CA GLY A 52 8.98 -16.06 -5.02
C GLY A 52 9.05 -16.25 -6.53
N GLY A 53 8.11 -15.67 -7.28
CA GLY A 53 8.19 -15.59 -8.73
C GLY A 53 9.21 -14.53 -9.19
N PRO A 54 9.58 -14.51 -10.49
CA PRO A 54 10.36 -13.42 -11.04
C PRO A 54 9.55 -12.12 -10.94
N HIS A 55 9.98 -11.22 -10.05
CA HIS A 55 9.38 -9.90 -9.86
C HIS A 55 10.35 -8.82 -10.31
N SER A 56 9.86 -7.80 -11.01
CA SER A 56 10.72 -6.76 -11.57
C SER A 56 11.02 -5.64 -10.56
N CYS A 57 10.19 -5.51 -9.52
CA CYS A 57 10.10 -4.30 -8.68
C CYS A 57 10.08 -3.02 -9.53
N SER A 58 9.59 -3.12 -10.77
CA SER A 58 9.66 -2.03 -11.73
C SER A 58 8.72 -0.90 -11.31
N LYS A 59 9.05 0.33 -11.69
CA LYS A 59 8.18 1.47 -11.42
C LYS A 59 6.82 1.26 -12.10
N GLY A 60 5.75 1.32 -11.32
CA GLY A 60 4.39 1.42 -11.84
C GLY A 60 3.96 2.86 -12.10
N GLY A 61 2.70 3.05 -12.49
CA GLY A 61 2.10 4.37 -12.64
C GLY A 61 1.58 4.95 -11.33
N GLY A 62 1.54 6.29 -11.23
CA GLY A 62 1.05 6.98 -10.04
C GLY A 62 1.87 6.65 -8.79
N ASN A 63 1.20 6.30 -7.68
CA ASN A 63 1.90 5.94 -6.44
C ASN A 63 2.68 4.62 -6.55
N ALA A 64 2.40 3.75 -7.51
CA ALA A 64 3.22 2.56 -7.77
C ALA A 64 4.61 2.89 -8.34
N GLY A 65 4.93 4.17 -8.59
CA GLY A 65 6.29 4.61 -8.92
C GLY A 65 7.31 4.31 -7.82
N ILE A 66 6.86 4.11 -6.57
CA ILE A 66 7.72 3.70 -5.45
C ILE A 66 7.86 2.18 -5.28
N ARG A 67 7.29 1.35 -6.17
CA ARG A 67 7.47 -0.11 -6.14
C ARG A 67 8.93 -0.56 -5.98
N PRO A 68 9.95 0.07 -6.60
CA PRO A 68 11.35 -0.33 -6.38
C PRO A 68 11.82 -0.28 -4.91
N TYR A 69 11.17 0.51 -4.05
CA TYR A 69 11.52 0.63 -2.63
C TYR A 69 10.99 -0.52 -1.77
N GLN A 70 10.20 -1.45 -2.34
CA GLN A 70 9.81 -2.68 -1.67
C GLN A 70 10.91 -3.76 -1.71
N CYS A 71 11.90 -3.60 -2.60
CA CYS A 71 12.96 -4.57 -2.85
C CYS A 71 14.36 -4.08 -2.42
N ARG A 72 14.40 -3.00 -1.64
CA ARG A 72 15.63 -2.42 -1.09
C ARG A 72 15.61 -2.60 0.42
N GLU A 73 16.78 -2.74 1.02
CA GLU A 73 16.91 -2.71 2.48
C GLU A 73 17.39 -1.31 2.94
N PRO A 74 16.74 -0.70 3.95
CA PRO A 74 15.50 -1.15 4.57
C PRO A 74 14.32 -1.06 3.59
N GLN A 75 13.39 -2.01 3.67
CA GLN A 75 12.15 -1.96 2.89
C GLN A 75 11.35 -0.70 3.28
N ARG A 76 10.92 0.10 2.31
CA ARG A 76 10.20 1.37 2.58
C ARG A 76 8.89 1.51 1.85
N ALA A 77 8.57 0.55 1.01
CA ALA A 77 7.28 0.46 0.34
C ALA A 77 6.70 -0.94 0.46
N LEU A 78 5.38 -1.05 0.46
CA LEU A 78 4.63 -2.29 0.39
C LEU A 78 3.45 -2.08 -0.57
N GLY A 79 3.31 -2.99 -1.54
CA GLY A 79 2.18 -2.98 -2.46
C GLY A 79 0.93 -3.52 -1.78
N ILE A 80 -0.18 -2.79 -1.89
CA ILE A 80 -1.52 -3.27 -1.52
C ILE A 80 -2.31 -3.47 -2.82
N PRO A 81 -2.69 -4.71 -3.17
CA PRO A 81 -3.44 -4.99 -4.40
C PRO A 81 -4.79 -4.26 -4.42
N THR A 82 -5.09 -3.63 -5.54
CA THR A 82 -6.36 -2.90 -5.75
C THR A 82 -7.13 -3.36 -6.99
N GLY A 83 -6.58 -4.32 -7.72
CA GLY A 83 -7.12 -4.88 -8.95
C GLY A 83 -6.10 -5.77 -9.65
N THR A 84 -6.52 -6.39 -10.75
CA THR A 84 -5.67 -7.25 -11.59
C THR A 84 -5.75 -6.85 -13.07
N TYR A 85 -4.75 -7.25 -13.85
CA TYR A 85 -4.82 -7.22 -15.32
C TYR A 85 -5.27 -8.56 -15.91
N ASP A 86 -5.50 -9.57 -15.07
CA ASP A 86 -6.05 -10.83 -15.52
C ASP A 86 -7.50 -10.64 -15.99
N PRO A 87 -7.93 -11.30 -17.08
CA PRO A 87 -9.30 -11.23 -17.53
C PRO A 87 -10.28 -11.73 -16.47
N GLY A 88 -11.38 -11.01 -16.26
CA GLY A 88 -12.42 -11.39 -15.32
C GLY A 88 -13.15 -10.19 -14.75
N ILE A 89 -13.98 -10.42 -13.73
CA ILE A 89 -14.79 -9.38 -13.08
C ILE A 89 -13.95 -8.34 -12.34
N HIS A 90 -12.65 -8.60 -12.12
CA HIS A 90 -11.71 -7.73 -11.41
C HIS A 90 -10.68 -7.06 -12.33
N TYR A 91 -10.85 -7.20 -13.64
CA TYR A 91 -9.97 -6.58 -14.62
C TYR A 91 -9.97 -5.06 -14.46
N LYS A 92 -8.78 -4.49 -14.22
CA LYS A 92 -8.55 -3.08 -13.91
C LYS A 92 -9.27 -2.57 -12.66
N GLY A 93 -9.51 -3.42 -11.66
CA GLY A 93 -10.00 -3.00 -10.35
C GLY A 93 -10.83 -4.07 -9.68
N TYR A 94 -10.59 -4.33 -8.40
CA TYR A 94 -11.44 -5.25 -7.63
C TYR A 94 -12.86 -4.71 -7.55
N SER A 95 -13.81 -5.49 -8.06
CA SER A 95 -15.22 -5.11 -8.17
C SER A 95 -16.05 -5.50 -6.95
N CYS A 96 -15.61 -6.49 -6.16
CA CYS A 96 -16.23 -6.91 -4.92
C CYS A 96 -15.22 -7.64 -4.01
N LEU A 97 -15.64 -7.95 -2.78
CA LEU A 97 -14.88 -8.74 -1.80
C LEU A 97 -15.27 -10.21 -1.90
N ASP A 98 -14.91 -10.86 -3.01
CA ASP A 98 -15.06 -12.30 -3.13
C ASP A 98 -13.87 -13.05 -2.49
N ALA A 99 -13.89 -14.39 -2.56
CA ALA A 99 -12.87 -15.22 -1.95
C ALA A 99 -11.46 -14.99 -2.53
N GLN A 100 -11.35 -14.65 -3.82
CA GLN A 100 -10.06 -14.35 -4.44
C GLN A 100 -9.52 -13.05 -3.87
N VAL A 101 -10.32 -11.98 -3.92
CA VAL A 101 -9.90 -10.64 -3.44
C VAL A 101 -9.55 -10.68 -1.97
N LEU A 102 -10.38 -11.34 -1.14
CA LEU A 102 -10.10 -11.49 0.29
C LEU A 102 -8.79 -12.24 0.54
N GLY A 103 -8.53 -13.35 -0.14
CA GLY A 103 -7.29 -14.11 0.04
C GLY A 103 -6.03 -13.30 -0.31
N VAL A 104 -6.09 -12.50 -1.38
CA VAL A 104 -4.97 -11.62 -1.78
C VAL A 104 -4.77 -10.48 -0.77
N LEU A 105 -5.85 -9.85 -0.32
CA LEU A 105 -5.77 -8.78 0.68
C LEU A 105 -5.30 -9.30 2.04
N ASP A 106 -5.72 -10.49 2.45
CA ASP A 106 -5.25 -11.10 3.71
C ASP A 106 -3.75 -11.36 3.69
N LEU A 107 -3.21 -11.82 2.55
CA LEU A 107 -1.76 -11.92 2.38
C LEU A 107 -1.08 -10.55 2.48
N ALA A 108 -1.62 -9.51 1.81
CA ALA A 108 -1.06 -8.17 1.87
C ALA A 108 -1.03 -7.61 3.30
N PHE A 109 -2.08 -7.82 4.08
CA PHE A 109 -2.14 -7.38 5.47
C PHE A 109 -1.29 -8.22 6.41
N SER A 110 -1.09 -9.51 6.14
CA SER A 110 -0.06 -10.31 6.82
C SER A 110 1.33 -9.71 6.61
N LYS A 111 1.64 -9.27 5.38
CA LYS A 111 2.93 -8.62 5.07
C LYS A 111 3.08 -7.25 5.71
N LEU A 112 2.00 -6.49 5.80
CA LEU A 112 2.00 -5.24 6.57
C LEU A 112 2.32 -5.51 8.04
N ASP A 113 1.61 -6.46 8.66
CA ASP A 113 1.80 -6.82 10.07
C ASP A 113 3.24 -7.28 10.36
N GLU A 114 3.77 -8.18 9.54
CA GLU A 114 5.17 -8.64 9.61
C GLU A 114 6.17 -7.48 9.57
N LEU A 115 5.96 -6.49 8.69
CA LEU A 115 6.83 -5.32 8.56
C LEU A 115 6.72 -4.40 9.78
N LEU A 116 5.51 -4.11 10.27
CA LEU A 116 5.33 -3.25 11.43
C LEU A 116 5.89 -3.89 12.71
N ALA A 117 5.74 -5.20 12.86
CA ALA A 117 6.29 -5.97 13.99
C ALA A 117 7.82 -5.85 14.13
N THR A 118 8.54 -5.46 13.07
CA THR A 118 9.99 -5.23 13.14
C THR A 118 10.38 -4.01 14.00
N GLY A 119 9.44 -3.12 14.33
CA GLY A 119 9.71 -1.87 15.06
C GLY A 119 10.50 -0.82 14.27
N ARG A 120 10.75 -1.08 12.97
CA ARG A 120 11.53 -0.19 12.10
C ARG A 120 10.75 1.05 11.65
N TYR A 121 9.44 1.03 11.78
CA TYR A 121 8.55 2.11 11.33
C TYR A 121 7.87 2.78 12.51
N ASP A 122 7.62 4.08 12.40
CA ASP A 122 6.77 4.86 13.33
C ASP A 122 5.58 5.50 12.61
N ALA A 123 5.51 5.37 11.28
CA ALA A 123 4.40 5.83 10.48
C ALA A 123 4.10 4.90 9.30
N VAL A 124 2.82 4.89 8.92
CA VAL A 124 2.31 4.29 7.68
C VAL A 124 1.67 5.39 6.85
N ALA A 125 2.04 5.49 5.58
CA ALA A 125 1.42 6.41 4.63
C ALA A 125 0.68 5.65 3.54
N PHE A 126 -0.56 6.02 3.24
CA PHE A 126 -1.33 5.47 2.13
C PHE A 126 -2.03 6.59 1.34
N SER A 127 -2.36 6.32 0.08
CA SER A 127 -3.00 7.33 -0.77
C SER A 127 -4.44 7.59 -0.32
N TRP A 128 -4.77 8.84 -0.05
CA TRP A 128 -6.07 9.27 0.47
C TRP A 128 -6.84 10.12 -0.55
N ASP A 129 -8.14 9.89 -0.62
CA ASP A 129 -9.12 10.71 -1.32
C ASP A 129 -10.32 10.95 -0.39
N ASP A 130 -10.83 12.18 -0.29
CA ASP A 130 -11.92 12.49 0.66
C ASP A 130 -13.25 11.83 0.31
N ARG A 131 -13.45 11.49 -0.97
CA ARG A 131 -14.70 10.90 -1.45
C ARG A 131 -14.65 9.39 -1.36
N THR A 132 -13.54 8.79 -1.80
CA THR A 132 -13.41 7.32 -1.89
C THR A 132 -12.60 6.70 -0.75
N LYS A 133 -12.02 7.52 0.15
CA LYS A 133 -11.10 7.16 1.25
C LYS A 133 -9.75 6.57 0.82
N LEU A 134 -9.71 5.79 -0.25
CA LEU A 134 -8.48 5.33 -0.89
C LEU A 134 -8.32 6.05 -2.23
N GLY A 135 -7.19 6.74 -2.41
CA GLY A 135 -6.84 7.39 -3.67
C GLY A 135 -6.44 6.38 -4.73
N GLY A 136 -6.82 6.60 -5.99
CA GLY A 136 -6.44 5.73 -7.11
C GLY A 136 -7.16 6.14 -8.39
N ARG A 137 -6.44 6.11 -9.53
CA ARG A 137 -6.97 6.52 -10.85
C ARG A 137 -6.76 5.50 -11.96
N ILE A 138 -5.85 4.54 -11.77
CA ILE A 138 -5.53 3.52 -12.79
C ILE A 138 -6.53 2.37 -12.72
N PHE A 139 -6.88 1.96 -11.50
CA PHE A 139 -7.90 0.94 -11.25
C PHE A 139 -9.20 1.53 -10.74
N GLU A 140 -10.30 0.99 -11.25
CA GLU A 140 -11.68 1.26 -10.85
C GLU A 140 -12.10 0.34 -9.70
N THR A 141 -11.32 0.34 -8.62
CA THR A 141 -11.62 -0.45 -7.42
C THR A 141 -12.96 0.00 -6.81
N ALA A 142 -13.86 -0.95 -6.57
CA ALA A 142 -15.18 -0.70 -6.01
C ALA A 142 -15.09 -0.17 -4.56
N GLN A 143 -16.05 0.68 -4.18
CA GLN A 143 -16.04 1.35 -2.88
C GLN A 143 -15.98 0.38 -1.68
N PRO A 144 -16.74 -0.74 -1.64
CA PRO A 144 -16.63 -1.69 -0.53
C PRO A 144 -15.22 -2.28 -0.36
N VAL A 145 -14.48 -2.47 -1.46
CA VAL A 145 -13.10 -2.95 -1.40
C VAL A 145 -12.15 -1.86 -0.89
N ARG A 146 -12.34 -0.61 -1.32
CA ARG A 146 -11.57 0.54 -0.79
C ARG A 146 -11.78 0.71 0.71
N ASP A 147 -13.04 0.65 1.15
CA ASP A 147 -13.39 0.76 2.57
C ASP A 147 -12.71 -0.35 3.38
N HIS A 148 -12.78 -1.60 2.91
CA HIS A 148 -12.12 -2.73 3.56
C HIS A 148 -10.60 -2.54 3.66
N ILE A 149 -9.93 -2.11 2.58
CA ILE A 149 -8.49 -1.84 2.59
C ILE A 149 -8.15 -0.76 3.63
N VAL A 150 -8.88 0.36 3.65
CA VAL A 150 -8.63 1.45 4.60
C VAL A 150 -8.86 1.00 6.03
N GLU A 151 -9.94 0.29 6.31
CA GLU A 151 -10.25 -0.25 7.64
C GLU A 151 -9.14 -1.18 8.13
N ARG A 152 -8.64 -2.07 7.26
CA ARG A 152 -7.54 -2.98 7.58
C ARG A 152 -6.22 -2.24 7.82
N ILE A 153 -5.88 -1.24 7.01
CA ILE A 153 -4.69 -0.38 7.26
C ILE A 153 -4.77 0.25 8.65
N LEU A 154 -5.92 0.83 9.00
CA LEU A 154 -6.12 1.50 10.29
C LEU A 154 -6.05 0.51 11.45
N ALA A 155 -6.68 -0.66 11.32
CA ALA A 155 -6.69 -1.69 12.35
C ALA A 155 -5.30 -2.29 12.58
N THR A 156 -4.56 -2.58 11.51
CA THR A 156 -3.19 -3.09 11.61
C THR A 156 -2.28 -2.04 12.22
N ALA A 157 -2.31 -0.79 11.76
CA ALA A 157 -1.49 0.28 12.34
C ALA A 157 -1.79 0.51 13.84
N ALA A 158 -3.06 0.46 14.26
CA ALA A 158 -3.43 0.65 15.67
C ALA A 158 -2.97 -0.48 16.60
N SER A 159 -2.52 -1.62 16.04
CA SER A 159 -2.02 -2.77 16.81
C SER A 159 -0.51 -2.71 17.06
N HIS A 160 0.20 -1.71 16.52
CA HIS A 160 1.65 -1.52 16.61
C HIS A 160 2.01 -0.12 17.13
#